data_AF-A0A5E8EUX4-F1
#
_entry.id   AF-A0A5E8EUX4-F1
#
_cell.length_a   1.000
_cell.length_b   1.000
_cell.length_c   1.000
_cell.angle_alpha   90.00
_cell.angle_beta   90.00
_cell.angle_gamma   90.00
#
_symmetry.space_group_name_H-M   'P 1'
#
loop_
_entity.id
_entity.type
_entity.pdbx_description
1 polymer ?
#
loop_
_entity_poly.entity_id
_entity_poly.type
_entity_poly.pdbx_seq_one_letter_code
_entity_poly.pdbx_strand_id
1 'polypeptide(L)'
;MLTVDVSETPAEAMPPLPGSLRPIAPLGVPTVSRRLVLTEAMTMNAASGETVRRLTRQERPGARMYHCHILEHQQLGMMGIVDVKA
;
A
#
# COMPACT_ATOMS: atom_id res chain seq x y z
N MET A 1 10.28 -8.21 23.30
CA MET A 1 9.64 -7.05 23.98
C MET A 1 9.78 -5.86 23.05
N LEU A 2 8.68 -5.17 22.74
CA LEU A 2 8.72 -3.90 22.01
C LEU A 2 8.83 -2.79 23.07
N THR A 3 9.90 -2.01 23.01
CA THR A 3 10.08 -0.84 23.88
C THR A 3 9.67 0.39 23.07
N VAL A 4 8.77 1.20 23.61
CA VAL A 4 8.29 2.43 22.98
C VAL A 4 8.62 3.59 23.91
N ASP A 5 9.38 4.56 23.40
CA ASP A 5 9.68 5.80 24.10
C ASP A 5 8.59 6.84 23.80
N VAL A 6 7.95 7.36 24.85
CA VAL A 6 6.85 8.34 24.74
C VAL A 6 7.33 9.67 25.30
N SER A 7 7.12 10.75 24.53
CA SER A 7 7.40 12.13 24.94
C SER A 7 6.10 12.84 25.33
N GLU A 8 6.15 13.66 26.39
CA GLU A 8 5.06 14.55 26.81
C GLU A 8 4.98 15.82 25.96
N THR A 9 5.98 16.05 25.09
CA THR A 9 6.00 17.21 24.20
C THR A 9 4.95 17.01 23.09
N PRO A 10 3.97 17.92 22.94
CA PRO A 10 2.97 17.80 21.88
C PRO A 10 3.66 17.73 20.52
N ALA A 11 3.30 16.73 19.72
CA ALA A 11 3.74 16.68 18.33
C ALA A 11 3.23 17.92 17.58
N GLU A 12 4.09 18.48 16.74
CA GLU A 12 3.72 19.62 15.90
C GLU A 12 2.50 19.27 15.04
N ALA A 13 1.62 20.25 14.81
CA ALA A 13 0.37 20.03 14.10
C ALA A 13 0.67 19.46 12.71
N MET A 14 0.14 18.27 12.44
CA MET A 14 0.32 17.59 11.16
C MET A 14 -0.20 18.52 10.04
N PRO A 15 0.60 18.82 9.01
CA PRO A 15 0.18 19.75 7.96
C PRO A 15 -1.11 19.24 7.30
N PRO A 16 -2.02 20.14 6.92
CA PRO A 16 -3.27 19.74 6.30
C PRO A 16 -2.98 18.94 5.02
N LEU A 17 -3.67 17.82 4.87
CA LEU A 17 -3.57 17.02 3.66
C LEU A 17 -3.98 17.89 2.46
N PRO A 18 -3.30 17.74 1.31
CA PRO A 18 -3.67 18.49 0.12
C PRO A 18 -5.11 18.15 -0.29
N GLY A 19 -5.90 19.17 -0.63
CA GLY A 19 -7.30 19.00 -1.03
C GLY A 19 -7.50 18.15 -2.29
N SER A 20 -6.44 17.93 -3.06
CA SER A 20 -6.42 16.99 -4.18
C SER A 20 -5.05 16.33 -4.34
N LEU A 21 -5.07 15.06 -4.74
CA LEU A 21 -3.87 14.36 -5.16
C LEU A 21 -3.46 14.83 -6.56
N ARG A 22 -2.16 14.91 -6.81
CA ARG A 22 -1.67 15.20 -8.16
C ARG A 22 -2.11 14.08 -9.12
N PRO A 23 -2.67 14.42 -10.30
CA PRO A 23 -2.93 13.43 -11.33
C PRO A 23 -1.61 12.83 -11.80
N ILE A 24 -1.51 11.51 -11.87
CA ILE A 24 -0.42 10.84 -12.58
C ILE A 24 -0.80 10.70 -14.06
N ALA A 25 0.20 10.76 -14.94
CA ALA A 25 -0.02 10.46 -16.35
C ALA A 25 -0.60 9.04 -16.50
N PRO A 26 -1.49 8.79 -17.49
CA PRO A 26 -2.02 7.46 -17.73
C PRO A 26 -0.89 6.43 -17.87
N LEU A 27 -0.96 5.35 -17.10
CA LEU A 27 0.09 4.34 -16.99
C LEU A 27 0.20 3.41 -18.22
N GLY A 28 -0.40 3.78 -19.35
CA GLY A 28 -0.45 2.98 -20.58
C GLY A 28 -1.25 1.68 -20.42
N VAL A 29 -1.12 0.79 -21.40
CA VAL A 29 -1.70 -0.56 -21.32
C VAL A 29 -0.84 -1.44 -20.40
N PRO A 30 -1.45 -2.25 -19.51
CA PRO A 30 -0.69 -3.12 -18.63
C PRO A 30 0.00 -4.23 -19.44
N THR A 31 1.32 -4.34 -19.32
CA THR A 31 2.10 -5.44 -19.90
C THR A 31 1.84 -6.77 -19.18
N VAL A 32 1.48 -6.71 -17.89
CA VAL A 32 1.16 -7.88 -17.05
C VAL A 32 -0.05 -7.55 -16.18
N SER A 33 -1.04 -8.45 -16.11
CA SER A 33 -2.13 -8.40 -15.15
C SER A 33 -2.06 -9.60 -14.20
N ARG A 34 -2.07 -9.34 -12.89
CA ARG A 34 -2.19 -10.38 -11.86
C ARG A 34 -3.38 -10.02 -10.97
N ARG A 35 -4.23 -11.02 -10.68
CA ARG A 35 -5.32 -10.87 -9.72
C ARG A 35 -4.74 -11.08 -8.33
N LEU A 36 -4.81 -10.03 -7.51
CA LEU A 36 -4.52 -10.11 -6.08
C LEU A 36 -5.85 -10.18 -5.35
N VAL A 37 -6.07 -11.23 -4.57
CA VAL A 37 -7.24 -11.32 -3.69
C VAL A 37 -6.79 -10.81 -2.33
N LEU A 38 -7.34 -9.66 -1.93
CA LEU A 38 -7.14 -9.08 -0.61
C LEU A 38 -8.34 -9.49 0.24
N THR A 39 -8.09 -10.11 1.39
CA THR A 39 -9.17 -10.68 2.22
C THR A 39 -9.75 -9.69 3.23
N GLU A 40 -9.14 -8.51 3.41
CA GLU A 40 -9.62 -7.46 4.33
C GLU A 40 -9.44 -6.04 3.76
N ALA A 41 -10.26 -5.12 4.26
CA ALA A 41 -10.25 -3.70 3.89
C ALA A 41 -8.91 -3.04 4.31
N MET A 42 -8.30 -2.30 3.39
CA MET A 42 -7.04 -1.58 3.62
C MET A 42 -7.31 -0.07 3.79
N THR A 43 -6.32 0.73 4.18
CA THR A 43 -6.40 2.21 4.21
C THR A 43 -6.49 2.87 2.84
N MET A 44 -6.62 2.07 1.79
CA MET A 44 -7.24 2.51 0.54
C MET A 44 -8.73 2.25 0.72
N ASN A 45 -9.62 3.25 0.65
CA ASN A 45 -11.08 3.13 0.75
C ASN A 45 -11.68 2.00 -0.12
N ALA A 46 -11.49 0.75 0.28
CA ALA A 46 -11.89 -0.45 -0.41
C ALA A 46 -12.72 -1.21 0.61
N ALA A 47 -14.02 -1.28 0.37
CA ALA A 47 -14.92 -2.01 1.24
C ALA A 47 -14.53 -3.49 1.24
N SER A 48 -14.86 -4.19 2.34
CA SER A 48 -14.70 -5.65 2.38
C SER A 48 -15.44 -6.30 1.19
N GLY A 49 -14.74 -7.16 0.44
CA GLY A 49 -15.28 -7.80 -0.77
C GLY A 49 -15.17 -6.97 -2.06
N GLU A 50 -14.66 -5.73 -2.02
CA GLU A 50 -14.50 -4.88 -3.19
C GLU A 50 -13.26 -5.27 -4.01
N THR A 51 -13.41 -5.40 -5.34
CA THR A 51 -12.28 -5.62 -6.24
C THR A 51 -11.72 -4.29 -6.73
N VAL A 52 -10.52 -3.92 -6.25
CA VAL A 52 -9.82 -2.71 -6.68
C VAL A 52 -8.84 -3.01 -7.81
N ARG A 53 -8.89 -2.23 -8.90
CA ARG A 53 -7.87 -2.25 -9.96
C ARG A 53 -6.85 -1.13 -9.73
N ARG A 54 -5.60 -1.51 -9.44
CA ARG A 54 -4.49 -0.57 -9.26
C ARG A 54 -3.51 -0.70 -10.43
N LEU A 55 -3.26 0.41 -11.13
CA LEU A 55 -2.13 0.49 -12.07
C LEU A 55 -0.96 1.13 -11.34
N THR A 56 0.23 0.53 -11.43
CA THR A 56 1.46 1.05 -10.83
C THR A 56 2.64 0.84 -11.79
N ARG A 57 3.54 1.82 -11.92
CA ARG A 57 4.82 1.65 -12.62
C ARG A 57 5.90 1.23 -11.64
N GLN A 58 6.62 0.15 -11.93
CA GLN A 58 7.81 -0.28 -11.19
C GLN A 58 9.03 -0.11 -12.10
N GLU A 59 9.83 0.91 -11.83
CA GLU A 59 10.93 1.31 -12.74
C GLU A 59 12.23 0.56 -12.48
N ARG A 60 12.39 0.04 -11.27
CA ARG A 60 13.57 -0.72 -10.86
C ARG A 60 13.22 -2.20 -10.79
N PRO A 61 14.07 -3.10 -11.32
CA PRO A 61 13.87 -4.53 -11.15
C PRO A 61 14.01 -4.95 -9.68
N GLY A 62 13.59 -6.19 -9.39
CA GLY A 62 13.73 -6.87 -8.11
C GLY A 62 12.42 -7.04 -7.34
N ALA A 63 12.53 -7.74 -6.20
CA ALA A 63 11.42 -8.09 -5.33
C ALA A 63 10.75 -6.85 -4.71
N ARG A 64 9.42 -6.82 -4.73
CA ARG A 64 8.58 -5.82 -4.04
C ARG A 64 7.59 -6.54 -3.15
N MET A 65 7.59 -6.20 -1.86
CA MET A 65 6.60 -6.67 -0.93
C MET A 65 5.29 -5.91 -1.13
N TYR A 66 4.18 -6.64 -1.20
CA TYR A 66 2.85 -6.09 -1.00
C TYR A 66 2.27 -6.74 0.25
N HIS A 67 1.72 -5.94 1.16
CA HIS A 67 1.11 -6.45 2.38
C HIS A 67 -0.03 -5.54 2.82
N CYS A 68 -0.89 -6.03 3.70
CA CYS A 68 -1.76 -5.15 4.45
C CYS A 68 -0.92 -4.30 5.39
N HIS A 69 -1.12 -2.98 5.40
CA HIS A 69 -0.41 -2.11 6.35
C HIS A 69 -0.91 -2.26 7.80
N ILE A 70 -1.99 -3.02 8.04
CA ILE A 70 -2.46 -3.42 9.37
C ILE A 70 -1.54 -4.56 9.83
N LEU A 71 -0.85 -4.36 10.95
CA LEU A 71 0.23 -5.24 11.41
C LEU A 71 -0.25 -6.67 11.68
N GLU A 72 -1.40 -6.80 12.31
CA GLU A 72 -2.03 -8.09 12.63
C GLU A 72 -2.28 -8.90 11.35
N HIS A 73 -2.75 -8.23 10.29
CA HIS A 73 -3.05 -8.86 9.00
C HIS A 73 -1.77 -9.28 8.28
N GLN A 74 -0.73 -8.44 8.32
CA GLN A 74 0.59 -8.79 7.80
C GLN A 74 1.16 -10.03 8.52
N GLN A 75 1.08 -10.07 9.85
CA GLN A 75 1.58 -11.18 10.67
C GLN A 75 0.83 -12.49 10.40
N LEU A 76 -0.46 -12.40 10.09
CA LEU A 76 -1.30 -13.54 9.69
C LEU A 76 -1.12 -13.95 8.21
N GLY A 77 -0.18 -13.32 7.49
CA GLY A 77 0.20 -13.76 6.14
C GLY A 77 -0.50 -13.04 5.00
N MET A 78 -1.18 -11.91 5.23
CA MET A 78 -1.62 -11.00 4.15
C MET A 78 -0.44 -10.19 3.60
N MET A 79 0.52 -10.93 3.05
CA MET A 79 1.78 -10.48 2.50
C MET A 79 2.09 -11.33 1.27
N GLY A 80 2.71 -10.72 0.27
CA GLY A 80 3.32 -11.43 -0.83
C GLY A 80 4.42 -10.63 -1.50
N ILE A 81 5.13 -11.29 -2.42
CA ILE A 81 6.23 -10.69 -3.18
C ILE A 81 5.87 -10.70 -4.65
N VAL A 82 6.01 -9.55 -5.30
CA VAL A 82 6.04 -9.47 -6.76
C VAL A 82 7.48 -9.24 -7.20
N ASP A 83 7.96 -10.10 -8.10
CA ASP A 83 9.26 -9.94 -8.73
C ASP A 83 9.11 -9.07 -10.00
N VAL A 84 9.79 -7.93 -10.02
CA VAL A 84 9.83 -7.03 -11.18
C VAL A 84 11.02 -7.42 -12.04
N LYS A 85 10.75 -8.01 -13.20
CA LYS A 85 11.78 -8.38 -14.18
C LYS A 85 12.15 -7.17 -15.04
N ALA A 86 13.41 -7.14 -15.48
CA ALA A 86 13.92 -6.17 -16.46
C ALA A 86 13.44 -6.49 -17.87
#